data_AF-A0A4Y2IAA6-F1
#
_entry.id   AF-A0A4Y2IAA6-F1
#
_cell.length_a   1.000
_cell.length_b   1.000
_cell.length_c   1.000
_cell.angle_alpha   90.00
_cell.angle_beta   90.00
_cell.angle_gamma   90.00
#
_symmetry.space_group_name_H-M   'P 1'
#
loop_
_entity.id
_entity.type
_entity.pdbx_description
1 polymer ?
#
loop_
_entity_poly.entity_id
_entity_poly.type
_entity_poly.pdbx_seq_one_letter_code
_entity_poly.pdbx_strand_id
1 'polypeptide(L)'
;MEESKEFSHFCSNQNIQQWLKDVFQEEDIPSFDETPEFIEALKKIINENEAAEKDAKVIMKAEKNMKDFYNEKTEELQLVTDFIQLNSETCRRVQSLASLGENMKLKEPSLTNFLLAMTEIEDKELMQAEKKLVTSHHMSVFSKKIMHTMKMNEKLRRYLKSVTKVVDTQKTHYTEIMNGIRYFGKKKREIEDQIKGSKNSLDVAGYSEDTGVRHSVLVEKAQKLKDLEEHRKTLENKLQAYHSLKPNMEETVDAVKTKEKELIKLEKELQILLQAFETS
;
A
#
# COMPACT_ATOMS: atom_id res chain seq x y z
N MET A 1 78.22 -33.57 -0.80
CA MET A 1 76.76 -33.52 -1.06
C MET A 1 76.42 -33.59 -2.55
N GLU A 2 77.38 -33.40 -3.46
CA GLU A 2 77.21 -33.59 -4.91
C GLU A 2 77.38 -35.07 -5.35
N GLU A 3 78.31 -35.82 -4.75
CA GLU A 3 78.52 -37.24 -5.08
C GLU A 3 77.29 -38.14 -4.84
N SER A 4 76.44 -37.80 -3.87
CA SER A 4 75.19 -38.54 -3.61
C SER A 4 74.09 -38.25 -4.64
N LYS A 5 74.13 -37.10 -5.32
CA LYS A 5 73.20 -36.77 -6.40
C LYS A 5 73.60 -37.45 -7.70
N GLU A 6 74.89 -37.54 -8.00
CA GLU A 6 75.40 -38.25 -9.18
C GLU A 6 75.15 -39.77 -9.08
N PHE A 7 75.37 -40.38 -7.91
CA PHE A 7 75.03 -41.80 -7.68
C PHE A 7 73.52 -42.07 -7.82
N SER A 8 72.67 -41.16 -7.34
CA SER A 8 71.21 -41.28 -7.48
C SER A 8 70.74 -41.11 -8.92
N HIS A 9 71.39 -40.25 -9.72
CA HIS A 9 71.11 -40.09 -11.15
C HIS A 9 71.54 -41.34 -11.94
N PHE A 10 72.71 -41.90 -11.62
CA PHE A 10 73.22 -43.10 -12.27
C PHE A 10 72.32 -44.34 -12.05
N CYS A 11 71.91 -44.61 -10.80
CA CYS A 11 70.98 -45.71 -10.51
C CYS A 11 69.57 -45.47 -11.10
N SER A 12 69.13 -44.21 -11.20
CA SER A 12 67.85 -43.87 -11.81
C SER A 12 67.81 -44.13 -13.32
N ASN A 13 68.90 -43.81 -14.03
CA ASN A 13 68.99 -44.08 -15.47
C ASN A 13 69.02 -45.58 -15.77
N GLN A 14 69.62 -46.39 -14.89
CA GLN A 14 69.66 -47.84 -15.07
C GLN A 14 68.28 -48.52 -14.93
N ASN A 15 67.45 -48.09 -13.97
CA ASN A 15 66.08 -48.59 -13.83
C ASN A 15 65.18 -48.20 -15.01
N ILE A 16 65.35 -46.99 -15.54
CA ILE A 16 64.62 -46.52 -16.72
C ILE A 16 65.03 -47.32 -17.96
N GLN A 17 66.32 -47.58 -18.16
CA GLN A 17 66.80 -48.41 -19.26
C GLN A 17 66.28 -49.85 -19.18
N GLN A 18 66.22 -50.42 -17.97
CA GLN A 18 65.67 -51.76 -17.77
C GLN A 18 64.16 -51.80 -18.06
N TRP A 19 63.39 -50.82 -17.57
CA TRP A 19 61.96 -50.71 -17.88
C TRP A 19 61.70 -50.50 -19.37
N LEU A 20 62.48 -49.63 -20.04
CA LEU A 20 62.38 -49.46 -21.49
C LEU A 20 62.70 -50.75 -22.23
N LYS A 21 63.68 -51.52 -21.79
CA LYS A 21 63.98 -52.84 -22.38
C LYS A 21 62.84 -53.83 -22.19
N ASP A 22 62.20 -53.84 -21.03
CA ASP A 22 61.07 -54.73 -20.75
C ASP A 22 59.81 -54.32 -21.56
N VAL A 23 59.62 -53.02 -21.83
CA VAL A 23 58.51 -52.49 -22.64
C VAL A 23 58.74 -52.71 -24.15
N PHE A 24 59.95 -52.44 -24.65
CA PHE A 24 60.27 -52.52 -26.09
C PHE A 24 60.74 -53.91 -26.54
N GLN A 25 61.05 -54.82 -25.61
CA GLN A 25 61.40 -56.23 -25.84
C GLN A 25 62.53 -56.43 -26.88
N GLU A 26 62.20 -56.54 -28.18
CA GLU A 26 63.13 -56.78 -29.29
C GLU A 26 63.29 -55.58 -30.25
N GLU A 27 62.62 -54.45 -30.01
CA GLU A 27 62.79 -53.22 -30.81
C GLU A 27 63.93 -52.33 -30.29
N ASP A 28 64.63 -51.64 -31.22
CA ASP A 28 65.71 -50.71 -30.88
C ASP A 28 65.16 -49.53 -30.06
N ILE A 29 65.72 -49.33 -28.86
CA ILE A 29 65.34 -48.24 -27.96
C ILE A 29 65.74 -46.89 -28.61
N PRO A 30 64.79 -45.97 -28.86
CA PRO A 30 65.10 -44.65 -29.41
C PRO A 30 66.06 -43.87 -28.52
N SER A 31 67.07 -43.23 -29.10
CA SER A 31 67.97 -42.33 -28.36
C SER A 31 67.17 -41.17 -27.77
N PHE A 32 67.28 -40.94 -26.46
CA PHE A 32 66.58 -39.87 -25.76
C PHE A 32 67.55 -38.88 -25.12
N ASP A 33 67.16 -37.61 -25.04
CA ASP A 33 67.94 -36.56 -24.39
C ASP A 33 67.81 -36.67 -22.86
N GLU A 34 68.95 -36.75 -22.16
CA GLU A 34 69.03 -36.87 -20.69
C GLU A 34 68.73 -35.53 -19.97
N THR A 35 67.70 -34.81 -20.40
CA THR A 35 67.24 -33.61 -19.70
C THR A 35 66.57 -34.03 -18.38
N PRO A 36 66.86 -33.39 -17.23
CA PRO A 36 66.34 -33.81 -15.93
C PRO A 36 64.81 -33.84 -15.85
N GLU A 37 64.13 -32.94 -16.57
CA GLU A 37 62.66 -32.90 -16.69
C GLU A 37 62.09 -34.16 -17.39
N PHE A 38 62.81 -34.67 -18.40
CA PHE A 38 62.42 -35.87 -19.14
C PHE A 38 62.58 -37.14 -18.31
N ILE A 39 63.66 -37.24 -17.54
CA ILE A 39 63.90 -38.35 -16.59
C ILE A 39 62.81 -38.37 -15.50
N GLU A 40 62.41 -37.20 -14.99
CA GLU A 40 61.32 -37.11 -14.00
C GLU A 40 59.97 -37.51 -14.59
N ALA A 41 59.67 -37.07 -15.83
CA ALA A 41 58.46 -37.48 -16.55
C ALA A 41 58.42 -39.01 -16.79
N LEU A 42 59.54 -39.62 -17.20
CA LEU A 42 59.63 -41.07 -17.38
C LEU A 42 59.43 -41.83 -16.07
N LYS A 43 60.03 -41.39 -14.96
CA LYS A 43 59.80 -42.01 -13.65
C LYS A 43 58.33 -41.96 -13.24
N LYS A 44 57.65 -40.86 -13.52
CA LYS A 44 56.22 -40.74 -13.25
C LYS A 44 55.42 -41.75 -14.07
N ILE A 45 55.71 -41.88 -15.36
CA ILE A 45 55.06 -42.87 -16.25
C ILE A 45 55.33 -44.30 -15.77
N ILE A 46 56.56 -44.61 -15.36
CA ILE A 46 56.93 -45.93 -14.82
C ILE A 46 56.09 -46.25 -13.59
N ASN A 47 56.05 -45.33 -12.61
CA ASN A 47 55.30 -45.54 -11.37
C ASN A 47 53.78 -45.69 -11.64
N GLU A 48 53.22 -44.89 -12.55
CA GLU A 48 51.81 -45.00 -12.95
C GLU A 48 51.53 -46.33 -13.67
N ASN A 49 52.44 -46.79 -14.52
CA ASN A 49 52.32 -48.08 -15.22
C ASN A 49 52.44 -49.27 -14.25
N GLU A 50 53.41 -49.24 -13.33
CA GLU A 50 53.57 -50.29 -12.31
C GLU A 50 52.34 -50.38 -11.40
N ALA A 51 51.75 -49.24 -11.02
CA ALA A 51 50.51 -49.21 -10.26
C ALA A 51 49.35 -49.81 -11.06
N ALA A 52 49.19 -49.41 -12.33
CA ALA A 52 48.16 -49.95 -13.21
C ALA A 52 48.33 -51.47 -13.45
N GLU A 53 49.56 -51.95 -13.62
CA GLU A 53 49.85 -53.36 -13.82
C GLU A 53 49.59 -54.19 -12.57
N LYS A 54 49.87 -53.64 -11.38
CA LYS A 54 49.52 -54.28 -10.11
C LYS A 54 48.00 -54.43 -9.96
N ASP A 55 47.25 -53.38 -10.26
CA ASP A 55 45.78 -53.42 -10.21
C ASP A 55 45.20 -54.40 -11.24
N ALA A 56 45.75 -54.40 -12.47
CA ALA A 56 45.39 -55.37 -13.50
C ALA A 56 45.65 -56.82 -13.04
N LYS A 57 46.79 -57.10 -12.41
CA LYS A 57 47.11 -58.43 -11.85
C LYS A 57 46.11 -58.86 -10.77
N VAL A 58 45.65 -57.94 -9.92
CA VAL A 58 44.62 -58.24 -8.90
C VAL A 58 43.30 -58.60 -9.56
N ILE A 59 42.86 -57.84 -10.56
CA ILE A 59 41.62 -58.11 -11.31
C ILE A 59 41.72 -59.46 -12.03
N MET A 60 42.80 -59.71 -12.76
CA MET A 60 43.02 -60.98 -13.46
C MET A 60 43.01 -62.18 -12.50
N LYS A 61 43.59 -62.04 -11.30
CA LYS A 61 43.56 -63.07 -10.28
C LYS A 61 42.14 -63.31 -9.74
N ALA A 62 41.38 -62.24 -9.50
CA ALA A 62 40.00 -62.33 -9.04
C ALA A 62 39.10 -63.01 -10.10
N GLU A 63 39.23 -62.62 -11.37
CA GLU A 63 38.50 -63.22 -12.48
C GLU A 63 38.86 -64.69 -12.67
N LYS A 64 40.15 -65.04 -12.55
CA LYS A 64 40.60 -66.44 -12.59
C LYS A 64 39.98 -67.26 -11.46
N ASN A 65 40.04 -66.78 -10.22
CA ASN A 65 39.42 -67.47 -9.08
C ASN A 65 37.90 -67.66 -9.28
N MET A 66 37.22 -66.63 -9.80
CA MET A 66 35.79 -66.70 -10.09
C MET A 66 35.49 -67.76 -11.17
N LYS A 67 36.30 -67.79 -12.23
CA LYS A 67 36.20 -68.80 -13.28
C LYS A 67 36.42 -70.20 -12.72
N ASP A 68 37.46 -70.39 -11.91
CA ASP A 68 37.78 -71.69 -11.31
C ASP A 68 36.64 -72.18 -10.40
N PHE A 69 36.05 -71.29 -9.59
CA PHE A 69 34.87 -71.60 -8.75
C PHE A 69 33.64 -72.01 -9.58
N TYR A 70 33.32 -71.28 -10.64
CA TYR A 70 32.18 -71.64 -11.48
C TYR A 70 32.43 -72.91 -12.31
N ASN A 71 33.66 -73.18 -12.72
CA ASN A 71 34.04 -74.43 -13.38
C ASN A 71 33.82 -75.62 -12.44
N GLU A 72 34.34 -75.55 -11.21
CA GLU A 72 34.14 -76.57 -10.17
C GLU A 72 32.64 -76.83 -9.93
N LYS A 73 31.84 -75.76 -9.79
CA LYS A 73 30.38 -75.89 -9.63
C LYS A 73 29.69 -76.47 -10.85
N THR A 74 30.17 -76.17 -12.05
CA THR A 74 29.61 -76.74 -13.30
C THR A 74 29.91 -78.23 -13.40
N GLU A 75 31.12 -78.65 -13.04
CA GLU A 75 31.51 -80.06 -13.00
C GLU A 75 30.68 -80.84 -11.95
N GLU A 76 30.49 -80.28 -10.76
CA GLU A 76 29.58 -80.84 -9.75
C GLU A 76 28.14 -81.00 -10.27
N LEU A 77 27.61 -79.99 -10.97
CA LEU A 77 26.26 -80.02 -11.53
C LEU A 77 26.13 -81.03 -12.68
N GLN A 78 27.15 -81.16 -13.53
CA GLN A 78 27.19 -82.18 -14.58
C GLN A 78 27.16 -83.58 -13.98
N LEU A 79 27.97 -83.84 -12.95
CA LEU A 79 27.94 -85.11 -12.20
C LEU A 79 26.55 -85.42 -11.65
N VAL A 80 25.87 -84.44 -11.04
CA VAL A 80 24.51 -84.63 -10.49
C VAL A 80 23.49 -84.85 -11.61
N THR A 81 23.61 -84.16 -12.74
CA THR A 81 22.68 -84.26 -13.87
C THR A 81 22.85 -85.58 -14.62
N ASP A 82 24.07 -86.10 -14.72
CA ASP A 82 24.37 -87.38 -15.35
C ASP A 82 23.94 -88.56 -14.46
N PHE A 83 24.02 -88.40 -13.13
CA PHE A 83 23.63 -89.43 -12.17
C PHE A 83 22.12 -89.47 -11.91
N ILE A 84 21.43 -88.33 -12.03
CA ILE A 84 20.00 -88.21 -11.79
C ILE A 84 19.31 -88.04 -13.14
N GLN A 85 18.67 -89.10 -13.64
CA GLN A 85 17.63 -88.94 -14.66
C GLN A 85 16.46 -88.18 -14.02
N LEU A 86 16.55 -86.85 -14.03
CA LEU A 86 15.54 -85.97 -13.47
C LEU A 86 14.24 -86.22 -14.23
N ASN A 87 13.24 -86.75 -13.52
CA ASN A 87 11.91 -86.91 -14.09
C ASN A 87 11.36 -85.52 -14.48
N SER A 88 10.43 -85.48 -15.44
CA SER A 88 9.87 -84.23 -15.97
C SER A 88 9.28 -83.32 -14.89
N GLU A 89 8.81 -83.90 -13.79
CA GLU A 89 8.24 -83.18 -12.67
C GLU A 89 9.31 -82.44 -11.86
N THR A 90 10.45 -83.07 -11.61
CA THR A 90 11.58 -82.47 -10.88
C THR A 90 12.18 -81.32 -11.69
N CYS A 91 12.34 -81.48 -13.01
CA CYS A 91 12.76 -80.40 -13.90
C CYS A 91 11.84 -79.17 -13.81
N ARG A 92 10.51 -79.37 -13.82
CA ARG A 92 9.54 -78.27 -13.67
C ARG A 92 9.66 -77.58 -12.31
N ARG A 93 9.88 -78.33 -11.23
CA ARG A 93 10.05 -77.77 -9.87
C ARG A 93 11.34 -76.95 -9.76
N VAL A 94 12.45 -77.45 -10.30
CA VAL A 94 13.74 -76.72 -10.33
C VAL A 94 13.62 -75.46 -11.18
N GLN A 95 12.98 -75.54 -12.35
CA GLN A 95 12.74 -74.37 -13.19
C GLN A 95 11.86 -73.33 -12.47
N SER A 96 10.82 -73.78 -11.77
CA SER A 96 9.96 -72.89 -10.98
C SER A 96 10.71 -72.23 -9.83
N LEU A 97 11.62 -72.95 -9.17
CA LEU A 97 12.47 -72.42 -8.11
C LEU A 97 13.49 -71.40 -8.65
N ALA A 98 14.07 -71.69 -9.81
CA ALA A 98 14.99 -70.78 -10.50
C ALA A 98 14.27 -69.48 -10.91
N SER A 99 13.08 -69.58 -11.51
CA SER A 99 12.24 -68.41 -11.83
C SER A 99 11.83 -67.63 -10.58
N LEU A 100 11.52 -68.32 -9.47
CA LEU A 100 11.23 -67.65 -8.20
C LEU A 100 12.45 -66.89 -7.66
N GLY A 101 13.64 -67.51 -7.73
CA GLY A 101 14.89 -66.89 -7.31
C GLY A 101 15.25 -65.67 -8.15
N GLU A 102 15.01 -65.73 -9.47
CA GLU A 102 15.19 -64.62 -10.40
C GLU A 102 14.22 -63.47 -10.10
N ASN A 103 12.93 -63.78 -9.88
CA ASN A 103 11.92 -62.79 -9.51
C ASN A 103 12.23 -62.10 -8.17
N MET A 104 12.76 -62.86 -7.20
CA MET A 104 13.23 -62.35 -5.91
C MET A 104 14.62 -61.72 -5.99
N LYS A 105 15.29 -61.77 -7.15
CA LYS A 105 16.65 -61.25 -7.41
C LYS A 105 17.70 -61.80 -6.43
N LEU A 106 17.61 -63.10 -6.13
CA LEU A 106 18.57 -63.77 -5.25
C LEU A 106 19.90 -64.01 -5.97
N LYS A 107 21.02 -63.73 -5.29
CA LYS A 107 22.37 -64.07 -5.78
C LYS A 107 22.66 -65.57 -5.70
N GLU A 108 22.19 -66.21 -4.63
CA GLU A 108 22.35 -67.64 -4.40
C GLU A 108 20.99 -68.25 -4.05
N PRO A 109 20.49 -69.23 -4.83
CA PRO A 109 19.20 -69.87 -4.58
C PRO A 109 19.32 -70.91 -3.45
N SER A 110 19.51 -70.41 -2.22
CA SER A 110 19.49 -71.21 -0.99
C SER A 110 18.16 -71.03 -0.27
N LEU A 111 17.72 -72.06 0.48
CA LEU A 111 16.48 -72.00 1.26
C LEU A 111 16.45 -70.80 2.21
N THR A 112 17.56 -70.51 2.89
CA THR A 112 17.69 -69.37 3.80
C THR A 112 17.49 -68.05 3.06
N ASN A 113 18.06 -67.89 1.87
CA ASN A 113 17.91 -66.68 1.07
C ASN A 113 16.47 -66.51 0.57
N PHE A 114 15.79 -67.59 0.19
CA PHE A 114 14.37 -67.57 -0.15
C PHE A 114 13.50 -67.12 1.03
N LEU A 115 13.74 -67.68 2.22
CA LEU A 115 13.00 -67.29 3.43
C LEU A 115 13.25 -65.83 3.80
N LEU A 116 14.51 -65.37 3.74
CA LEU A 116 14.86 -63.98 4.00
C LEU A 116 14.15 -63.03 3.02
N ALA A 117 14.19 -63.32 1.71
CA ALA A 117 13.53 -62.51 0.71
C ALA A 117 12.01 -62.49 0.86
N MET A 118 11.39 -63.61 1.24
CA MET A 118 9.96 -63.64 1.56
C MET A 118 9.64 -62.71 2.73
N THR A 119 10.39 -62.79 3.84
CA THR A 119 10.19 -61.89 4.98
C THR A 119 10.43 -60.42 4.64
N GLU A 120 11.41 -60.12 3.78
CA GLU A 120 11.69 -58.76 3.33
C GLU A 120 10.56 -58.20 2.45
N ILE A 121 9.96 -59.04 1.60
CA ILE A 121 8.79 -58.66 0.79
C ILE A 121 7.59 -58.39 1.69
N GLU A 122 7.29 -59.29 2.63
CA GLU A 122 6.19 -59.14 3.59
C GLU A 122 6.35 -57.86 4.43
N ASP A 123 7.55 -57.60 4.96
CA ASP A 123 7.84 -56.39 5.74
C ASP A 123 7.66 -55.12 4.89
N LYS A 124 8.15 -55.13 3.64
CA LYS A 124 7.95 -54.01 2.70
C LYS A 124 6.48 -53.76 2.41
N GLU A 125 5.69 -54.82 2.22
CA GLU A 125 4.25 -54.70 1.99
C GLU A 125 3.52 -54.14 3.21
N LEU A 126 3.86 -54.61 4.42
CA LEU A 126 3.30 -54.11 5.67
C LEU A 126 3.64 -52.63 5.87
N MET A 127 4.92 -52.26 5.70
CA MET A 127 5.39 -50.87 5.79
C MET A 127 4.70 -49.97 4.75
N GLN A 128 4.46 -50.48 3.54
CA GLN A 128 3.73 -49.73 2.51
C GLN A 128 2.25 -49.57 2.88
N ALA A 129 1.61 -50.59 3.43
CA ALA A 129 0.23 -50.53 3.89
C ALA A 129 0.05 -49.54 5.05
N GLU A 130 0.95 -49.56 6.04
CA GLU A 130 0.96 -48.60 7.14
C GLU A 130 1.16 -47.17 6.63
N LYS A 131 2.15 -46.95 5.74
CA LYS A 131 2.39 -45.64 5.13
C LYS A 131 1.17 -45.13 4.37
N LYS A 132 0.47 -46.00 3.62
CA LYS A 132 -0.77 -45.65 2.92
C LYS A 132 -1.87 -45.26 3.90
N LEU A 133 -2.03 -46.00 5.00
CA LEU A 133 -3.03 -45.71 6.04
C LEU A 133 -2.76 -44.35 6.72
N VAL A 134 -1.51 -44.13 7.14
CA VAL A 134 -1.08 -42.86 7.76
C VAL A 134 -1.28 -41.69 6.79
N THR A 135 -0.87 -41.85 5.53
CA THR A 135 -1.02 -40.81 4.50
C THR A 135 -2.50 -40.51 4.25
N SER A 136 -3.34 -41.54 4.12
CA SER A 136 -4.78 -41.40 3.94
C SER A 136 -5.44 -40.66 5.11
N HIS A 137 -5.04 -40.99 6.34
CA HIS A 137 -5.52 -40.30 7.54
C HIS A 137 -5.14 -38.81 7.52
N HIS A 138 -3.87 -38.49 7.25
CA HIS A 138 -3.40 -37.10 7.16
C HIS A 138 -4.13 -36.33 6.06
N MET A 139 -4.32 -36.93 4.89
CA MET A 139 -5.08 -36.33 3.79
C MET A 139 -6.53 -36.03 4.18
N SER A 140 -7.19 -36.93 4.90
CA SER A 140 -8.54 -36.70 5.43
C SER A 140 -8.59 -35.52 6.40
N VAL A 141 -7.64 -35.45 7.33
CA VAL A 141 -7.54 -34.35 8.30
C VAL A 141 -7.28 -33.01 7.60
N PHE A 142 -6.34 -32.97 6.66
CA PHE A 142 -6.05 -31.75 5.91
C PHE A 142 -7.23 -31.30 5.04
N SER A 143 -7.90 -32.23 4.37
CA SER A 143 -9.11 -31.93 3.59
C SER A 143 -10.20 -31.28 4.45
N LYS A 144 -10.46 -31.82 5.64
CA LYS A 144 -11.41 -31.23 6.61
C LYS A 144 -11.00 -29.83 7.05
N LYS A 145 -9.71 -29.62 7.37
CA LYS A 145 -9.17 -28.30 7.75
C LYS A 145 -9.32 -27.28 6.61
N ILE A 146 -8.95 -27.66 5.38
CA ILE A 146 -9.08 -26.80 4.19
C ILE A 146 -10.53 -26.40 3.98
N MET A 147 -11.47 -27.36 4.04
CA MET A 147 -12.89 -27.07 3.87
C MET A 147 -13.42 -26.11 4.95
N HIS A 148 -13.00 -26.29 6.20
CA HIS A 148 -13.35 -25.37 7.28
C HIS A 148 -12.82 -23.96 7.03
N THR A 149 -11.54 -23.84 6.67
CA THR A 149 -10.91 -22.55 6.35
C THR A 149 -11.57 -21.87 5.15
N MET A 150 -11.94 -22.62 4.11
CA MET A 150 -12.66 -22.10 2.96
C MET A 150 -14.02 -21.51 3.36
N LYS A 151 -14.80 -22.23 4.18
CA LYS A 151 -16.08 -21.72 4.71
C LYS A 151 -15.90 -20.46 5.54
N MET A 152 -14.85 -20.40 6.37
CA MET A 152 -14.55 -19.21 7.16
C MET A 152 -14.15 -18.02 6.28
N ASN A 153 -13.30 -18.24 5.26
CA ASN A 153 -12.94 -17.22 4.30
C ASN A 153 -14.14 -16.68 3.53
N GLU A 154 -15.09 -17.53 3.15
CA GLU A 154 -16.32 -17.10 2.49
C GLU A 154 -17.20 -16.23 3.42
N LYS A 155 -17.29 -16.57 4.71
CA LYS A 155 -17.95 -15.72 5.71
C LYS A 155 -17.26 -14.37 5.83
N LEU A 156 -15.92 -14.35 5.94
CA LEU A 156 -15.15 -13.11 6.02
C LEU A 156 -15.33 -12.23 4.78
N ARG A 157 -15.35 -12.82 3.57
CA ARG A 157 -15.63 -12.10 2.33
C ARG A 157 -17.04 -11.48 2.32
N ARG A 158 -18.04 -12.19 2.84
CA ARG A 158 -19.40 -11.65 2.99
C ARG A 158 -19.42 -10.48 3.98
N TYR A 159 -18.76 -10.60 5.12
CA TYR A 159 -18.65 -9.51 6.09
C TYR A 159 -17.92 -8.30 5.52
N LEU A 160 -16.81 -8.51 4.82
CA LEU A 160 -16.09 -7.44 4.13
C LEU A 160 -17.03 -6.70 3.18
N LYS A 161 -17.76 -7.43 2.32
CA LYS A 161 -18.72 -6.83 1.39
C LYS A 161 -19.83 -6.05 2.10
N SER A 162 -20.35 -6.54 3.24
CA SER A 162 -21.34 -5.78 4.02
C SER A 162 -20.76 -4.51 4.62
N VAL A 163 -19.53 -4.57 5.15
CA VAL A 163 -18.86 -3.41 5.75
C VAL A 163 -18.55 -2.37 4.66
N THR A 164 -18.05 -2.80 3.50
CA THR A 164 -17.79 -1.89 2.36
C THR A 164 -19.06 -1.16 1.94
N LYS A 165 -20.20 -1.86 1.84
CA LYS A 165 -21.48 -1.20 1.54
C LYS A 165 -21.86 -0.13 2.57
N VAL A 166 -21.70 -0.42 3.87
CA VAL A 166 -21.97 0.56 4.92
C VAL A 166 -21.05 1.76 4.79
N VAL A 167 -19.74 1.54 4.58
CA VAL A 167 -18.77 2.62 4.38
C VAL A 167 -19.12 3.47 3.15
N ASP A 168 -19.52 2.85 2.04
CA ASP A 168 -19.94 3.58 0.84
C ASP A 168 -21.18 4.44 1.11
N THR A 169 -22.19 3.91 1.81
CA THR A 169 -23.38 4.70 2.19
C THR A 169 -23.07 5.84 3.15
N GLN A 170 -22.15 5.63 4.10
CA GLN A 170 -21.71 6.69 5.00
C GLN A 170 -20.93 7.76 4.25
N LYS A 171 -20.11 7.36 3.27
CA LYS A 171 -19.38 8.30 2.42
C LYS A 171 -20.33 9.15 1.58
N THR A 172 -21.35 8.57 0.96
CA THR A 172 -22.35 9.35 0.22
C THR A 172 -23.10 10.32 1.13
N HIS A 173 -23.56 9.84 2.28
CA HIS A 173 -24.24 10.69 3.27
C HIS A 173 -23.34 11.84 3.78
N TYR A 174 -22.07 11.55 4.06
CA TYR A 174 -21.10 12.59 4.44
C TYR A 174 -20.92 13.63 3.32
N THR A 175 -20.81 13.19 2.06
CA THR A 175 -20.71 14.13 0.93
C THR A 175 -21.96 14.99 0.77
N GLU A 176 -23.15 14.46 1.02
CA GLU A 176 -24.42 15.21 1.00
C GLU A 176 -24.43 16.29 2.09
N ILE A 177 -24.06 15.93 3.32
CA ILE A 177 -23.93 16.89 4.43
C ILE A 177 -22.93 17.99 4.07
N MET A 178 -21.75 17.63 3.57
CA MET A 178 -20.72 18.59 3.20
C MET A 178 -21.17 19.53 2.07
N ASN A 179 -21.92 19.00 1.10
CA ASN A 179 -22.52 19.81 0.04
C ASN A 179 -23.58 20.77 0.60
N GLY A 180 -24.41 20.31 1.56
CA GLY A 180 -25.38 21.15 2.27
C GLY A 180 -24.71 22.28 3.06
N ILE A 181 -23.67 21.97 3.83
CA ILE A 181 -22.88 22.97 4.57
C ILE A 181 -22.30 24.01 3.60
N ARG A 182 -21.75 23.57 2.46
CA ARG A 182 -21.21 24.48 1.43
C ARG A 182 -22.32 25.36 0.83
N TYR A 183 -23.50 24.81 0.58
CA TYR A 183 -24.66 25.56 0.11
C TYR A 183 -25.09 26.64 1.12
N PHE A 184 -25.27 26.27 2.40
CA PHE A 184 -25.63 27.22 3.44
C PHE A 184 -24.56 28.29 3.64
N GLY A 185 -23.27 27.95 3.56
CA GLY A 185 -22.18 28.91 3.59
C GLY A 185 -22.20 29.89 2.41
N LYS A 186 -22.61 29.45 1.21
CA LYS A 186 -22.83 30.34 0.06
C LYS A 186 -24.05 31.23 0.29
N LYS A 187 -25.17 30.66 0.75
CA LYS A 187 -26.41 31.41 0.98
C LYS A 187 -26.26 32.46 2.08
N LYS A 188 -25.51 32.15 3.14
CA LYS A 188 -25.15 33.11 4.18
C LYS A 188 -24.45 34.33 3.58
N ARG A 189 -23.41 34.13 2.76
CA ARG A 189 -22.68 35.23 2.11
C ARG A 189 -23.58 36.05 1.19
N GLU A 190 -24.43 35.39 0.40
CA GLU A 190 -25.40 36.07 -0.46
C GLU A 190 -26.36 36.96 0.36
N ILE A 191 -26.86 36.48 1.50
CA ILE A 191 -27.71 37.26 2.40
C ILE A 191 -26.91 38.41 3.04
N GLU A 192 -25.67 38.17 3.47
CA GLU A 192 -24.79 39.23 4.01
C GLU A 192 -24.54 40.34 2.96
N ASP A 193 -24.29 39.96 1.71
CA ASP A 193 -24.12 40.88 0.59
C ASP A 193 -25.41 41.65 0.28
N GLN A 194 -26.57 40.99 0.32
CA GLN A 194 -27.88 41.64 0.17
C GLN A 194 -28.16 42.63 1.30
N ILE A 195 -27.91 42.25 2.56
CA ILE A 195 -28.06 43.13 3.72
C ILE A 195 -27.15 44.35 3.55
N LYS A 196 -25.89 44.14 3.17
CA LYS A 196 -24.94 45.23 2.93
C LYS A 196 -25.42 46.14 1.80
N GLY A 197 -25.90 45.58 0.70
CA GLY A 197 -26.47 46.33 -0.41
C GLY A 197 -27.69 47.16 -0.02
N SER A 198 -28.63 46.55 0.73
CA SER A 198 -29.81 47.25 1.26
C SER A 198 -29.44 48.35 2.25
N LYS A 199 -28.48 48.10 3.15
CA LYS A 199 -27.96 49.13 4.07
C LYS A 199 -27.37 50.31 3.31
N ASN A 200 -26.48 50.04 2.33
CA ASN A 200 -25.92 51.09 1.49
C ASN A 200 -27.01 51.87 0.72
N SER A 201 -28.03 51.18 0.21
CA SER A 201 -29.15 51.84 -0.49
C SER A 201 -29.99 52.71 0.45
N LEU A 202 -30.20 52.29 1.69
CA LEU A 202 -30.88 53.08 2.72
C LEU A 202 -30.06 54.30 3.09
N ASP A 203 -28.74 54.15 3.25
CA ASP A 203 -27.82 55.26 3.52
C ASP A 203 -27.83 56.30 2.40
N VAL A 204 -27.77 55.87 1.12
CA VAL A 204 -27.86 56.76 -0.06
C VAL A 204 -29.21 57.48 -0.11
N ALA A 205 -30.30 56.81 0.28
CA ALA A 205 -31.62 57.42 0.37
C ALA A 205 -31.79 58.34 1.60
N GLY A 206 -30.75 58.54 2.41
CA GLY A 206 -30.75 59.42 3.58
C GLY A 206 -31.37 58.80 4.84
N TYR A 207 -31.55 57.49 4.86
CA TYR A 207 -32.04 56.72 6.02
C TYR A 207 -30.87 56.02 6.72
N SER A 208 -29.93 56.79 7.26
CA SER A 208 -28.83 56.19 8.06
C SER A 208 -29.33 55.77 9.44
N GLU A 209 -28.67 54.80 10.07
CA GLU A 209 -29.01 54.33 11.45
C GLU A 209 -29.04 55.50 12.47
N ASP A 210 -28.26 56.56 12.25
CA ASP A 210 -28.21 57.78 13.07
C ASP A 210 -29.26 58.85 12.71
N THR A 211 -29.71 58.90 11.45
CA THR A 211 -30.77 59.85 11.01
C THR A 211 -32.15 59.19 10.89
N GLY A 212 -32.25 57.94 11.34
CA GLY A 212 -33.37 57.05 11.10
C GLY A 212 -34.71 57.74 11.28
N VAL A 213 -35.49 57.75 10.20
CA VAL A 213 -36.90 58.15 10.19
C VAL A 213 -37.69 57.15 11.02
N ARG A 214 -37.55 57.24 12.34
CA ARG A 214 -38.35 56.50 13.30
C ARG A 214 -39.72 57.13 13.32
N HIS A 215 -40.76 56.30 13.42
CA HIS A 215 -42.15 56.77 13.49
C HIS A 215 -42.32 57.85 14.57
N SER A 216 -41.64 57.72 15.71
CA SER A 216 -41.63 58.72 16.78
C SER A 216 -41.11 60.09 16.33
N VAL A 217 -40.01 60.14 15.56
CA VAL A 217 -39.43 61.40 15.04
C VAL A 217 -40.34 61.99 13.96
N LEU A 218 -40.98 61.15 13.16
CA LEU A 218 -41.92 61.59 12.13
C LEU A 218 -43.19 62.18 12.74
N VAL A 219 -43.72 61.56 13.80
CA VAL A 219 -44.86 62.06 14.58
C VAL A 219 -44.49 63.36 15.28
N GLU A 220 -43.31 63.47 15.89
CA GLU A 220 -42.83 64.72 16.50
C GLU A 220 -42.73 65.85 15.47
N LYS A 221 -42.16 65.58 14.29
CA LYS A 221 -42.08 66.56 13.21
C LYS A 221 -43.47 66.96 12.70
N ALA A 222 -44.40 66.01 12.54
CA ALA A 222 -45.77 66.28 12.13
C ALA A 222 -46.52 67.13 13.16
N GLN A 223 -46.32 66.85 14.46
CA GLN A 223 -46.89 67.64 15.54
C GLN A 223 -46.33 69.06 15.54
N LYS A 224 -45.01 69.23 15.43
CA LYS A 224 -44.39 70.57 15.30
C LYS A 224 -44.92 71.34 14.08
N LEU A 225 -45.17 70.65 12.96
CA LEU A 225 -45.72 71.25 11.75
C LEU A 225 -47.16 71.74 12.00
N LYS A 226 -47.98 70.94 12.68
CA LYS A 226 -49.34 71.32 13.07
C LYS A 226 -49.35 72.52 14.02
N ASP A 227 -48.47 72.52 15.02
CA ASP A 227 -48.33 73.62 15.98
C ASP A 227 -47.88 74.92 15.29
N LEU A 228 -46.94 74.81 14.33
CA LEU A 228 -46.49 75.92 13.47
C LEU A 228 -47.62 76.46 12.58
N GLU A 229 -48.45 75.59 12.02
CA GLU A 229 -49.57 75.98 11.18
C GLU A 229 -50.68 76.68 11.98
N GLU A 230 -50.93 76.23 13.21
CA GLU A 230 -51.83 76.90 14.15
C GLU A 230 -51.29 78.27 14.58
N HIS A 231 -49.97 78.37 14.83
CA HIS A 231 -49.30 79.66 15.07
C HIS A 231 -49.42 80.58 13.86
N ARG A 232 -49.19 80.08 12.65
CA ARG A 232 -49.34 80.86 11.41
C ARG A 232 -50.77 81.37 11.28
N LYS A 233 -51.77 80.52 11.47
CA LYS A 233 -53.19 80.91 11.38
C LYS A 233 -53.57 81.94 12.43
N THR A 234 -53.06 81.81 13.65
CA THR A 234 -53.27 82.80 14.71
C THR A 234 -52.62 84.13 14.37
N LEU A 235 -51.42 84.10 13.79
CA LEU A 235 -50.71 85.29 13.35
C LEU A 235 -51.43 85.96 12.16
N GLU A 236 -51.90 85.19 11.19
CA GLU A 236 -52.76 85.66 10.08
C GLU A 236 -54.04 86.29 10.61
N ASN A 237 -54.72 85.68 11.58
CA ASN A 237 -55.91 86.25 12.21
C ASN A 237 -55.61 87.55 12.96
N LYS A 238 -54.47 87.64 13.68
CA LYS A 238 -54.02 88.89 14.31
C LYS A 238 -53.73 89.96 13.26
N LEU A 239 -53.05 89.60 12.18
CA LEU A 239 -52.71 90.51 11.09
C LEU A 239 -53.98 90.98 10.36
N GLN A 240 -54.96 90.10 10.18
CA GLN A 240 -56.28 90.43 9.66
C GLN A 240 -57.06 91.32 10.63
N ALA A 241 -56.98 91.09 11.94
CA ALA A 241 -57.55 91.99 12.95
C ALA A 241 -56.89 93.39 12.92
N TYR A 242 -55.56 93.46 12.76
CA TYR A 242 -54.84 94.71 12.54
C TYR A 242 -55.26 95.41 11.24
N HIS A 243 -55.50 94.66 10.16
CA HIS A 243 -56.05 95.21 8.92
C HIS A 243 -57.54 95.60 9.03
N SER A 244 -58.29 94.99 9.95
CA SER A 244 -59.72 95.24 10.18
C SER A 244 -59.98 96.39 11.16
N LEU A 245 -58.97 96.77 11.94
CA LEU A 245 -58.97 98.02 12.70
C LEU A 245 -58.99 99.19 11.70
N LYS A 246 -60.18 99.74 11.46
CA LYS A 246 -60.31 101.06 10.84
C LYS A 246 -59.51 102.05 11.70
N PRO A 247 -58.77 103.00 11.11
CA PRO A 247 -58.13 104.07 11.87
C PRO A 247 -59.18 104.65 12.81
N ASN A 248 -58.89 104.69 14.12
CA ASN A 248 -59.81 105.23 15.12
C ASN A 248 -59.87 106.75 14.94
N MET A 249 -60.59 107.18 13.90
CA MET A 249 -60.64 108.55 13.41
C MET A 249 -61.15 109.49 14.51
N GLU A 250 -62.02 109.01 15.40
CA GLU A 250 -62.61 109.81 16.48
C GLU A 250 -61.58 110.24 17.52
N GLU A 251 -60.74 109.33 18.03
CA GLU A 251 -59.65 109.68 18.96
C GLU A 251 -58.58 110.56 18.30
N THR A 252 -58.29 110.32 17.01
CA THR A 252 -57.34 111.17 16.28
C THR A 252 -57.89 112.56 15.97
N VAL A 253 -59.19 112.71 15.68
CA VAL A 253 -59.83 114.02 15.43
C VAL A 253 -59.92 114.82 16.73
N ASP A 254 -60.21 114.17 17.86
CA ASP A 254 -60.23 114.84 19.17
C ASP A 254 -58.81 115.20 19.65
N ALA A 255 -57.82 114.33 19.40
CA ALA A 255 -56.41 114.65 19.64
C ALA A 255 -55.93 115.80 18.74
N VAL A 256 -56.34 115.86 17.47
CA VAL A 256 -56.01 116.98 16.56
C VAL A 256 -56.69 118.26 17.02
N LYS A 257 -57.98 118.25 17.37
CA LYS A 257 -58.69 119.43 17.88
C LYS A 257 -58.12 119.96 19.20
N THR A 258 -57.71 119.08 20.11
CA THR A 258 -57.05 119.49 21.35
C THR A 258 -55.69 120.11 21.07
N LYS A 259 -54.90 119.53 20.16
CA LYS A 259 -53.62 120.10 19.72
C LYS A 259 -53.78 121.41 18.95
N GLU A 260 -54.80 121.57 18.12
CA GLU A 260 -55.13 122.85 17.45
C GLU A 260 -55.48 123.93 18.47
N LYS A 261 -56.26 123.60 19.50
CA LYS A 261 -56.56 124.55 20.60
C LYS A 261 -55.31 124.94 21.38
N GLU A 262 -54.40 123.98 21.63
CA GLU A 262 -53.09 124.27 22.23
C GLU A 262 -52.24 125.17 21.32
N LEU A 263 -52.24 124.91 20.00
CA LEU A 263 -51.50 125.71 19.01
C LEU A 263 -52.00 127.15 18.94
N ILE A 264 -53.33 127.36 18.88
CA ILE A 264 -53.94 128.71 18.90
C ILE A 264 -53.59 129.44 20.21
N LYS A 265 -53.51 128.72 21.34
CA LYS A 265 -53.12 129.32 22.62
C LYS A 265 -51.65 129.75 22.59
N LEU A 266 -50.74 128.89 22.11
CA LEU A 266 -49.33 129.24 21.95
C LEU A 266 -49.14 130.37 20.94
N GLU A 267 -49.88 130.40 19.82
CA GLU A 267 -49.83 131.48 18.84
C GLU A 267 -50.29 132.80 19.45
N LYS A 268 -51.34 132.82 20.28
CA LYS A 268 -51.74 134.02 21.02
C LYS A 268 -50.70 134.45 22.04
N GLU A 269 -50.09 133.53 22.77
CA GLU A 269 -48.99 133.84 23.70
C GLU A 269 -47.78 134.42 22.93
N LEU A 270 -47.45 133.85 21.77
CA LEU A 270 -46.40 134.35 20.88
C LEU A 270 -46.75 135.71 20.29
N GLN A 271 -48.02 135.96 19.94
CA GLN A 271 -48.49 137.25 19.43
C GLN A 271 -48.51 138.33 20.52
N ILE A 272 -48.80 137.98 21.77
CA ILE A 272 -48.65 138.87 22.93
C ILE A 272 -47.17 139.18 23.17
N LEU A 273 -46.27 138.18 23.07
CA LEU A 273 -44.83 138.40 23.18
C LEU A 273 -44.27 139.25 22.03
N LEU A 274 -44.76 139.07 20.80
CA LEU A 274 -44.38 139.90 19.64
C LEU A 274 -44.90 141.34 19.76
N GLN A 275 -46.14 141.55 20.22
CA GLN A 275 -46.66 142.90 20.47
C GLN A 275 -45.96 143.60 21.64
N ALA A 276 -45.52 142.85 22.66
CA ALA A 276 -44.68 143.38 23.73
C ALA A 276 -43.26 143.74 23.25
N PHE A 277 -42.77 143.11 22.18
CA PHE A 277 -41.47 143.39 21.56
C PHE A 277 -41.53 144.57 20.57
N GLU A 278 -42.71 144.89 20.00
CA GLU A 278 -42.89 146.05 19.12
C GLU A 278 -43.24 147.36 19.85
N THR A 279 -43.53 147.30 21.16
CA THR A 279 -43.76 148.48 22.03
C THR A 279 -42.63 148.75 23.05
N SER A 280 -41.44 148.17 22.83
CA SER A 280 -40.20 148.51 23.55
C SER A 280 -39.03 148.68 22.60
#